data_AF-M1ZDS9-F1
#
_entry.id   AF-M1ZDS9-F1
#
_cell.length_a   1.000
_cell.length_b   1.000
_cell.length_c   1.000
_cell.angle_alpha   90.00
_cell.angle_beta   90.00
_cell.angle_gamma   90.00
#
_symmetry.space_group_name_H-M   'P 1'
#
loop_
_entity.id
_entity.type
_entity.pdbx_description
1 polymer ?
#
loop_
_entity_poly.entity_id
_entity_poly.type
_entity_poly.pdbx_seq_one_letter_code
_entity_poly.pdbx_strand_id
1 'polypeptide(L)' 'MERDALIIVCKGCGVSNRIKSYSEDRLPVCAKCRHPLIDKDENEAHARYTQKLKDFYNLPDINNLK' A
#
# COMPACT_ATOMS: atom_id res chain seq x y z
N MET A 1 16.25 -2.01 1.29
CA MET A 1 15.22 -2.19 2.34
C MET A 1 13.94 -2.67 1.65
N GLU A 2 13.56 -3.93 1.85
CA GLU A 2 12.28 -4.43 1.33
C GLU A 2 11.16 -3.64 2.01
N ARG A 3 10.28 -3.01 1.21
CA ARG A 3 9.10 -2.32 1.72
C ARG A 3 8.18 -3.38 2.34
N ASP A 4 7.77 -3.18 3.59
CA ASP A 4 6.78 -4.02 4.26
C ASP A 4 5.55 -4.15 3.37
N ALA A 5 5.35 -5.35 2.83
CA ALA A 5 4.23 -5.63 1.98
C ALA A 5 3.03 -5.92 2.86
N LEU A 6 1.92 -5.23 2.61
CA LEU A 6 0.74 -5.32 3.44
C LEU A 6 0.00 -6.62 3.14
N ILE A 7 -0.33 -7.40 4.17
CA ILE A 7 -1.01 -8.68 4.03
C ILE A 7 -2.50 -8.48 4.33
N ILE A 8 -3.36 -8.77 3.36
CA ILE A 8 -4.82 -8.64 3.48
C ILE A 8 -5.47 -10.01 3.28
N VAL A 9 -6.31 -10.40 4.24
CA VAL A 9 -7.13 -11.61 4.13
C VAL A 9 -8.35 -11.30 3.25
N CYS A 10 -8.57 -12.10 2.21
CA CYS A 10 -9.70 -11.91 1.33
C CYS A 10 -11.02 -12.26 2.04
N LYS A 11 -11.96 -11.32 2.10
CA LYS A 11 -13.31 -11.53 2.66
C LYS A 11 -14.15 -12.55 1.87
N GLY A 12 -13.83 -12.76 0.58
CA GLY A 12 -14.56 -13.70 -0.28
C GLY A 12 -14.09 -15.14 -0.22
N CYS A 13 -12.77 -15.40 -0.09
CA CYS A 13 -12.23 -16.77 -0.12
C CYS A 13 -11.27 -17.13 1.03
N GLY A 14 -11.00 -16.19 1.95
CA GLY A 14 -10.18 -16.42 3.15
C GLY A 14 -8.67 -16.49 2.91
N VAL A 15 -8.19 -16.39 1.67
CA VAL A 15 -6.75 -16.45 1.37
C VAL A 15 -6.06 -15.12 1.69
N SER A 16 -4.88 -15.20 2.29
CA SER A 16 -4.00 -14.05 2.54
C SER A 16 -3.31 -13.59 1.24
N ASN A 17 -3.46 -12.31 0.91
CA ASN A 17 -2.87 -11.69 -0.28
C ASN A 17 -1.81 -10.67 0.16
N ARG A 18 -0.62 -10.73 -0.45
CA ARG A 18 0.50 -9.81 -0.17
C ARG A 18 0.50 -8.67 -1.19
N ILE A 19 0.21 -7.46 -0.75
CA ILE A 19 0.13 -6.26 -1.58
C ILE A 19 1.49 -5.55 -1.57
N LYS A 20 2.14 -5.52 -2.73
CA LYS A 20 3.48 -4.90 -2.89
C LYS A 20 3.42 -3.39 -3.14
N SER A 21 2.31 -2.90 -3.68
CA SER A 21 2.15 -1.49 -4.06
C SER A 21 0.68 -1.12 -4.15
N TYR A 22 0.32 0.03 -3.59
CA TYR A 22 -0.97 0.67 -3.78
C TYR A 22 -0.88 1.65 -4.96
N SER A 23 -1.98 1.81 -5.69
CA SER A 23 -2.13 2.80 -6.75
C SER A 23 -3.56 3.32 -6.73
N GLU A 24 -3.74 4.63 -6.85
CA GLU A 24 -5.08 5.25 -6.81
C GLU A 24 -5.97 4.72 -7.96
N ASP A 25 -5.38 4.44 -9.12
CA ASP A 25 -6.09 3.98 -10.31
C ASP A 25 -6.43 2.48 -10.31
N ARG A 26 -5.92 1.69 -9.36
CA ARG A 26 -6.10 0.23 -9.35
C ARG A 26 -6.46 -0.30 -7.99
N LEU A 27 -7.65 -0.88 -7.89
CA LEU A 27 -8.10 -1.60 -6.70
C LEU A 27 -7.41 -2.97 -6.61
N PRO A 28 -6.82 -3.32 -5.46
CA PRO A 28 -6.23 -4.63 -5.28
C PRO A 28 -7.34 -5.70 -5.19
N VAL A 29 -7.19 -6.73 -6.01
CA VAL A 29 -8.11 -7.88 -6.05
C VAL A 29 -7.41 -9.13 -5.56
N CYS A 30 -8.19 -10.06 -5.01
CA CYS A 30 -7.67 -11.35 -4.59
C CYS A 30 -7.13 -12.14 -5.79
N ALA A 31 -5.93 -12.69 -5.67
CA ALA A 31 -5.32 -13.49 -6.73
C ALA A 31 -6.09 -14.79 -7.04
N LYS A 32 -6.84 -15.32 -6.05
CA LYS A 32 -7.60 -16.58 -6.18
C LYS A 32 -9.01 -16.36 -6.73
N CYS A 33 -9.80 -15.50 -6.09
CA CYS A 33 -11.22 -15.34 -6.42
C CYS A 33 -11.57 -14.00 -7.08
N ARG A 34 -10.58 -13.12 -7.29
CA ARG A 34 -10.74 -11.79 -7.92
C ARG A 34 -11.66 -10.83 -7.16
N HIS A 35 -12.11 -11.20 -5.96
CA HIS A 35 -12.88 -10.32 -5.09
C HIS A 35 -12.03 -9.11 -4.65
N PRO A 36 -12.59 -7.89 -4.61
CA PRO A 36 -11.90 -6.72 -4.08
C PRO A 36 -11.42 -6.98 -2.65
N LEU A 37 -10.17 -6.62 -2.36
CA LEU A 37 -9.59 -6.85 -1.02
C LEU A 37 -9.92 -5.72 -0.04
N ILE A 38 -10.11 -4.52 -0.57
CA ILE A 38 -10.43 -3.28 0.17
C ILE A 38 -11.40 -2.45 -0.65
N ASP A 39 -12.06 -1.53 0.02
CA ASP A 39 -12.96 -0.57 -0.61
C ASP A 39 -12.17 0.59 -1.26
N LYS A 40 -12.85 1.38 -2.10
CA LYS A 40 -12.21 2.47 -2.83
C LYS A 40 -11.62 3.54 -1.91
N ASP A 41 -12.36 3.89 -0.86
CA ASP A 41 -11.94 4.89 0.12
C ASP A 41 -10.70 4.42 0.91
N GLU A 42 -10.65 3.13 1.27
CA GLU A 42 -9.49 2.52 1.91
C GLU A 42 -8.27 2.54 0.99
N ASN A 43 -8.45 2.21 -0.30
CA ASN A 43 -7.36 2.23 -1.28
C ASN A 43 -6.76 3.64 -1.46
N GLU A 44 -7.60 4.68 -1.51
CA GLU A 44 -7.15 6.07 -1.62
C GLU A 44 -6.38 6.51 -0.36
N ALA A 45 -6.88 6.17 0.83
CA ALA A 45 -6.19 6.47 2.08
C ALA A 45 -4.80 5.81 2.13
N HIS A 46 -4.69 4.54 1.73
CA HIS A 46 -3.41 3.82 1.69
C HIS A 46 -2.44 4.38 0.63
N ALA A 47 -2.94 4.78 -0.54
CA ALA A 47 -2.13 5.38 -1.59
C ALA A 47 -1.51 6.71 -1.11
N ARG A 48 -2.33 7.59 -0.53
CA ARG A 48 -1.89 8.88 0.03
C ARG A 48 -0.90 8.71 1.17
N TYR A 49 -1.16 7.77 2.07
CA TYR A 49 -0.25 7.46 3.18
C TYR A 49 1.12 7.01 2.67
N THR A 50 1.14 6.07 1.73
CA THR A 50 2.37 5.56 1.12
C THR A 50 3.15 6.66 0.39
N GLN A 51 2.46 7.60 -0.26
CA GLN A 51 3.09 8.73 -0.92
C GLN A 51 3.72 9.70 0.09
N LYS A 52 2.97 10.12 1.12
CA LYS A 52 3.50 10.99 2.17
C LYS A 52 4.70 10.39 2.87
N LEU A 53 4.68 9.09 3.16
CA LEU A 53 5.83 8.40 3.74
C LEU A 53 7.09 8.53 2.87
N LYS A 54 6.97 8.38 1.55
CA LYS A 54 8.11 8.59 0.64
C LYS A 54 8.68 10.00 0.74
N ASP A 55 7.81 11.01 0.85
CA ASP A 55 8.24 12.41 0.93
C ASP A 55 9.03 12.67 2.23
N PHE A 56 8.59 12.08 3.36
CA PHE A 56 9.33 12.16 4.63
C PHE A 56 10.69 11.43 4.59
N TYR A 57 10.75 10.25 3.97
CA TYR A 57 12.03 9.51 3.84
C TYR A 57 13.06 10.23 2.98
N ASN A 58 12.63 11.12 2.08
CA ASN A 58 13.51 11.90 1.20
C ASN A 58 13.93 13.25 1.80
N LEU A 59 13.68 13.48 3.10
CA LEU A 59 14.15 14.70 3.76
C LEU A 59 15.69 14.73 3.75
N PRO A 60 16.31 15.85 3.34
CA PRO A 60 17.76 16.00 3.41
C PRO A 60 18.20 15.92 4.88
N ASP A 61 19.24 15.14 5.12
CA ASP A 61 19.86 15.02 6.45
C ASP A 61 20.37 16.41 6.86
N ILE A 62 19.75 17.00 7.89
CA ILE A 62 20.04 18.36 8.36
C ILE A 62 21.48 18.54 8.84
N ASN A 63 22.24 17.44 9.00
CA ASN A 63 23.65 17.45 9.37
C ASN A 63 24.60 17.94 8.26
N ASN A 64 24.10 18.19 7.04
CA ASN A 64 24.90 18.71 5.92
C ASN A 64 24.66 20.18 5.56
N LEU A 65 23.88 20.91 6.36
CA LEU A 65 23.72 22.37 6.21
C LEU A 65 24.87 23.07 6.96
N LYS A 66 25.97 23.32 6.25
CA LYS A 66 27.02 24.26 6.64
C LYS A 66 26.56 25.70 6.51
#